data_AF-A0A497GSZ6-F1
#
_entry.id   AF-A0A497GSZ6-F1
#
_cell.length_a   1.000
_cell.length_b   1.000
_cell.length_c   1.000
_cell.angle_alpha   90.00
_cell.angle_beta   90.00
_cell.angle_gamma   90.00
#
_symmetry.space_group_name_H-M   'P 1'
#
loop_
_entity.id
_entity.type
_entity.pdbx_description
1 polymer ?
#
loop_
_entity_poly.entity_id
_entity_poly.type
_entity_poly.pdbx_seq_one_letter_code
_entity_poly.pdbx_strand_id
1 'polypeptide(L)'
;MNGSVEQWSSIYYMLSLLAFMFLILFNQRIQVIMWLMNITRVLKKLERMVDECRSTLINTMRKYGCTLEDLNYTINELLEFYVIEPVERDPFGVIRRLEHLINLQRGKFREIVGRLAPKADDVTRKNIENMIEASIAVNTLYRIVRHFFILGKKTKSMLIIAQLEMALPYIMRFAEAYFNAIKVFSQGKPLGDGIGPLVAGKLMLNAEKKVVKDDTVIAEVPFEGRRLIVIKALGPGGEVGKPGKVIEELVEENGGKVARIIMIDAALKLEGEKSGDVVEGIGAAIGDPGPEKFRIEEVATRYNIPLDAIIIKESLEEAVGAMKKEIAEAAQRVVDRVKELIRERTKEGDIVIVAGIGNTMGIGQ
;
A
#
# COMPACT_ATOMS: atom_id res chain seq x y z
N MET A 1 -58.63 47.45 -15.05
CA MET A 1 -57.79 47.29 -13.84
C MET A 1 -56.82 46.10 -13.92
N ASN A 2 -56.58 45.48 -15.09
CA ASN A 2 -55.66 44.33 -15.21
C ASN A 2 -54.21 44.71 -15.58
N GLY A 3 -53.98 45.88 -16.20
CA GLY A 3 -52.63 46.26 -16.65
C GLY A 3 -51.66 46.68 -15.54
N SER A 4 -52.15 47.15 -14.38
CA SER A 4 -51.27 47.51 -13.26
C SER A 4 -50.77 46.29 -12.49
N VAL A 5 -51.61 45.26 -12.30
CA VAL A 5 -51.23 44.02 -11.60
C VAL A 5 -50.19 43.22 -12.40
N GLU A 6 -50.31 43.19 -13.74
CA GLU A 6 -49.31 42.59 -14.64
C GLU A 6 -47.98 43.38 -14.66
N GLN A 7 -48.02 44.71 -14.48
CA GLN A 7 -46.81 45.52 -14.36
C GLN A 7 -46.09 45.29 -13.03
N TRP A 8 -46.81 45.19 -11.92
CA TRP A 8 -46.21 44.89 -10.61
C TRP A 8 -45.62 43.48 -10.55
N SER A 9 -46.25 42.49 -11.18
CA SER A 9 -45.69 41.13 -11.30
C SER A 9 -44.44 41.13 -12.18
N SER A 10 -44.44 41.86 -13.30
CA SER A 10 -43.26 41.99 -14.18
C SER A 10 -42.07 42.66 -13.49
N ILE A 11 -42.30 43.70 -12.68
CA ILE A 11 -41.27 44.36 -11.87
C ILE A 11 -40.72 43.42 -10.80
N TYR A 12 -41.58 42.65 -10.13
CA TYR A 12 -41.16 41.64 -9.16
C TYR A 12 -40.31 40.53 -9.80
N TYR A 13 -40.73 40.01 -10.95
CA TYR A 13 -39.95 39.03 -11.71
C TYR A 13 -38.58 39.59 -12.11
N MET A 14 -38.53 40.82 -12.61
CA MET A 14 -37.26 41.47 -12.99
C MET A 14 -36.34 41.68 -11.77
N LEU A 15 -36.87 42.13 -10.64
CA LEU A 15 -36.10 42.28 -9.39
C LEU A 15 -35.62 40.93 -8.85
N SER A 16 -36.46 39.89 -8.91
CA SER A 16 -36.08 38.54 -8.49
C SER A 16 -35.00 37.93 -9.39
N LEU A 17 -35.07 38.19 -10.71
CA LEU A 17 -34.06 37.76 -11.68
C LEU A 17 -32.73 38.50 -11.45
N LEU A 18 -32.78 39.80 -11.18
CA LEU A 18 -31.59 40.59 -10.85
C LEU A 18 -30.95 40.12 -9.54
N ALA A 19 -31.76 39.83 -8.52
CA ALA A 19 -31.29 39.26 -7.26
C ALA A 19 -30.68 37.86 -7.47
N PHE A 20 -31.29 37.03 -8.31
CA PHE A 20 -30.78 35.71 -8.65
C PHE A 20 -29.45 35.79 -9.43
N MET A 21 -29.34 36.70 -10.41
CA MET A 21 -28.10 36.97 -11.13
C MET A 21 -26.99 37.48 -10.21
N PHE A 22 -27.33 38.39 -9.29
CA PHE A 22 -26.40 38.86 -8.27
C PHE A 22 -25.91 37.70 -7.40
N LEU A 23 -26.82 36.86 -6.89
CA LEU A 23 -26.44 35.70 -6.09
C LEU A 23 -25.51 34.76 -6.86
N ILE A 24 -25.79 34.43 -8.12
CA ILE A 24 -24.92 33.54 -8.93
C ILE A 24 -23.51 34.13 -9.09
N LEU A 25 -23.40 35.42 -9.40
CA LEU A 25 -22.12 36.07 -9.63
C LEU A 25 -21.28 36.21 -8.35
N PHE A 26 -21.92 36.48 -7.21
CA PHE A 26 -21.23 36.62 -5.92
C PHE A 26 -20.96 35.28 -5.24
N ASN A 27 -21.80 34.27 -5.47
CA ASN A 27 -21.65 32.92 -4.91
C ASN A 27 -20.31 32.30 -5.30
N GLN A 28 -19.85 32.47 -6.54
CA GLN A 28 -18.56 31.91 -6.98
C GLN A 28 -17.37 32.45 -6.18
N ARG A 29 -17.36 33.76 -5.86
CA ARG A 29 -16.28 34.38 -5.07
C ARG A 29 -16.32 33.90 -3.62
N ILE A 30 -17.51 33.79 -3.05
CA ILE A 30 -17.71 33.28 -1.69
C ILE A 30 -17.25 31.82 -1.62
N GLN A 31 -17.63 30.99 -2.59
CA GLN A 31 -17.20 29.58 -2.70
C GLN A 31 -15.67 29.45 -2.74
N VAL A 32 -15.00 30.24 -3.59
CA VAL A 32 -13.52 30.23 -3.66
C VAL A 32 -12.89 30.60 -2.31
N ILE A 33 -13.42 31.60 -1.61
CA ILE A 33 -12.94 31.97 -0.28
C ILE A 33 -13.10 30.81 0.71
N MET A 34 -14.27 30.16 0.71
CA MET A 34 -14.54 29.00 1.56
C MET A 34 -13.59 27.84 1.26
N TRP A 35 -13.36 27.50 -0.01
CA TRP A 35 -12.42 26.46 -0.42
C TRP A 35 -10.99 26.81 0.01
N LEU A 36 -10.53 28.04 -0.22
CA LEU A 36 -9.20 28.47 0.21
C LEU A 36 -9.01 28.34 1.73
N MET A 37 -10.04 28.68 2.52
CA MET A 37 -10.01 28.50 3.97
C MET A 37 -9.94 27.01 4.35
N ASN A 38 -10.71 26.15 3.69
CA ASN A 38 -10.68 24.72 3.95
C ASN A 38 -9.33 24.09 3.60
N ILE A 39 -8.82 24.35 2.39
CA ILE A 39 -7.49 23.91 1.95
C ILE A 39 -6.42 24.38 2.92
N THR A 40 -6.48 25.62 3.41
CA THR A 40 -5.52 26.13 4.40
C THR A 40 -5.56 25.34 5.71
N ARG A 41 -6.75 24.93 6.19
CA ARG A 41 -6.88 24.11 7.40
C ARG A 41 -6.29 22.72 7.19
N VAL A 42 -6.60 22.09 6.06
CA VAL A 42 -6.09 20.77 5.70
C VAL A 42 -4.58 20.79 5.53
N LEU A 43 -4.03 21.81 4.87
CA LEU A 43 -2.59 21.98 4.71
C LEU A 43 -1.86 22.06 6.06
N LYS A 44 -2.41 22.82 7.03
CA LYS A 44 -1.86 22.87 8.40
C LYS A 44 -1.92 21.53 9.11
N LYS A 45 -2.95 20.72 8.85
CA LYS A 45 -3.07 19.37 9.42
C LYS A 45 -2.01 18.45 8.82
N LEU A 46 -1.84 18.45 7.49
CA LEU A 46 -0.80 17.68 6.81
C LEU A 46 0.61 18.08 7.27
N GLU A 47 0.88 19.37 7.44
CA GLU A 47 2.15 19.87 7.95
C GLU A 47 2.47 19.32 9.34
N ARG A 48 1.49 19.35 10.26
CA ARG A 48 1.65 18.75 11.61
C ARG A 48 1.92 17.25 11.53
N MET A 49 1.20 16.54 10.65
CA MET A 49 1.43 15.11 10.46
C MET A 49 2.87 14.84 10.00
N VAL A 50 3.39 15.61 9.04
CA VAL A 50 4.80 15.50 8.60
C VAL A 50 5.78 15.75 9.75
N ASP A 51 5.56 16.80 10.54
CA ASP A 51 6.41 17.11 11.69
C ASP A 51 6.39 15.99 12.75
N GLU A 52 5.21 15.43 13.03
CA GLU A 52 5.03 14.31 13.96
C GLU A 52 5.65 12.99 13.44
N CYS A 53 5.52 12.69 12.14
CA CYS A 53 6.24 11.59 11.48
C CYS A 53 7.75 11.73 11.70
N ARG A 54 8.28 12.93 11.43
CA ARG A 54 9.71 13.25 11.58
C ARG A 54 10.17 13.07 13.02
N SER A 55 9.44 13.65 13.97
CA SER A 55 9.75 13.53 15.39
C SER A 55 9.73 12.07 15.85
N THR A 56 8.80 11.26 15.34
CA THR A 56 8.71 9.84 15.67
C THR A 56 9.90 9.05 15.10
N LEU A 57 10.30 9.30 13.85
CA LEU A 57 11.51 8.72 13.24
C LEU A 57 12.76 9.07 14.05
N ILE A 58 12.98 10.35 14.35
CA ILE A 58 14.13 10.82 15.15
C ILE A 58 14.14 10.12 16.51
N ASN A 59 13.01 10.11 17.20
CA ASN A 59 12.90 9.51 18.54
C ASN A 59 13.15 7.99 18.52
N THR A 60 12.73 7.30 17.45
CA THR A 60 12.99 5.87 17.28
C THR A 60 14.46 5.62 16.98
N MET A 61 15.05 6.27 15.98
CA MET A 61 16.47 6.09 15.61
C MET A 61 17.43 6.47 16.73
N ARG A 62 17.11 7.54 17.50
CA ARG A 62 17.92 7.99 18.65
C ARG A 62 18.12 6.89 19.70
N LYS A 63 17.13 6.00 19.89
CA LYS A 63 17.26 4.86 20.83
C LYS A 63 18.37 3.89 20.42
N TYR A 64 18.79 3.90 19.15
CA TYR A 64 19.72 2.95 18.56
C TYR A 64 21.07 3.55 18.14
N GLY A 65 21.41 4.77 18.60
CA GLY A 65 22.81 5.19 18.73
C GLY A 65 23.26 6.45 17.99
N CYS A 66 22.39 7.27 17.41
CA CYS A 66 22.79 8.52 16.75
C CYS A 66 22.58 9.80 17.59
N THR A 67 23.37 10.84 17.28
CA THR A 67 23.26 12.20 17.82
C THR A 67 22.07 12.94 17.16
N LEU A 68 21.54 13.97 17.83
CA LEU A 68 20.38 14.71 17.35
C LEU A 68 20.63 15.56 16.10
N GLU A 69 21.83 16.09 15.93
CA GLU A 69 22.18 16.97 14.81
C GLU A 69 22.27 16.18 13.50
N ASP A 70 22.93 15.01 13.50
CA ASP A 70 23.05 14.13 12.33
C ASP A 70 21.68 13.60 11.86
N LEU A 71 20.77 13.35 12.80
CA LEU A 71 19.42 12.84 12.50
C LEU A 71 18.55 13.89 11.80
N ASN A 72 18.55 15.13 12.29
CA ASN A 72 17.66 16.16 11.75
C ASN A 72 17.97 16.49 10.28
N TYR A 73 19.25 16.68 9.95
CA TYR A 73 19.65 16.98 8.58
C TYR A 73 19.34 15.81 7.64
N THR A 74 19.78 14.60 8.01
CA THR A 74 19.63 13.42 7.16
C THR A 74 18.17 13.03 6.95
N ILE A 75 17.31 13.15 7.97
CA ILE A 75 15.89 12.83 7.82
C ILE A 75 15.19 13.84 6.92
N ASN A 76 15.52 15.13 6.99
CA ASN A 76 14.92 16.12 6.07
C ASN A 76 15.27 15.81 4.60
N GLU A 77 16.52 15.45 4.32
CA GLU A 77 16.94 15.03 2.97
C GLU A 77 16.23 13.74 2.54
N LEU A 78 16.11 12.78 3.46
CA LEU A 78 15.46 11.50 3.21
C LEU A 78 13.97 11.63 2.92
N LEU A 79 13.25 12.53 3.60
CA LEU A 79 11.82 12.76 3.36
C LEU A 79 11.55 13.37 1.98
N GLU A 80 12.55 13.99 1.36
CA GLU A 80 12.48 14.50 -0.01
C GLU A 80 12.99 13.49 -1.05
N PHE A 81 13.43 12.31 -0.64
CA PHE A 81 13.90 11.27 -1.54
C PHE A 81 12.77 10.81 -2.48
N TYR A 82 13.10 10.67 -3.76
CA TYR A 82 12.21 10.14 -4.78
C TYR A 82 13.00 9.29 -5.77
N VAL A 83 12.32 8.32 -6.38
CA VAL A 83 12.83 7.51 -7.48
C VAL A 83 12.22 8.05 -8.77
N ILE A 84 13.05 8.25 -9.79
CA ILE A 84 12.58 8.61 -11.13
C ILE A 84 12.20 7.32 -11.85
N GLU A 85 10.97 7.25 -12.33
CA GLU A 85 10.47 6.09 -13.08
C GLU A 85 11.28 5.85 -14.37
N PRO A 86 11.46 4.58 -14.78
CA PRO A 86 12.21 4.26 -15.98
C PRO A 86 11.47 4.73 -17.23
N VAL A 87 12.23 4.99 -18.30
CA VAL A 87 11.65 5.32 -19.60
C VAL A 87 10.81 4.15 -20.14
N GLU A 88 9.54 4.42 -20.42
CA GLU A 88 8.56 3.44 -20.92
C GLU A 88 8.58 3.26 -22.45
N ARG A 89 9.21 4.19 -23.19
CA ARG A 89 9.25 4.17 -24.67
C ARG A 89 9.90 2.91 -25.27
N ASP A 90 10.71 2.20 -24.50
CA ASP A 90 11.28 0.89 -24.85
C ASP A 90 10.63 -0.20 -23.97
N PRO A 91 9.57 -0.88 -24.46
CA PRO A 91 8.77 -1.78 -23.64
C PRO A 91 9.51 -3.05 -23.19
N PHE A 92 10.51 -3.53 -23.94
CA PHE A 92 11.17 -4.81 -23.67
C PHE A 92 12.03 -4.81 -22.39
N GLY A 93 12.48 -3.63 -21.95
CA GLY A 93 13.38 -3.50 -20.79
C GLY A 93 12.81 -2.74 -19.59
N VAL A 94 11.57 -2.25 -19.65
CA VAL A 94 11.02 -1.35 -18.60
C VAL A 94 11.00 -2.04 -17.25
N ILE A 95 10.48 -3.28 -17.19
CA ILE A 95 10.31 -4.02 -15.94
C ILE A 95 11.67 -4.29 -15.26
N ARG A 96 12.69 -4.67 -16.02
CA ARG A 96 14.04 -4.90 -15.49
C ARG A 96 14.67 -3.62 -14.95
N ARG A 97 14.48 -2.49 -15.64
CA ARG A 97 14.95 -1.18 -15.16
C ARG A 97 14.20 -0.75 -13.91
N LEU A 98 12.88 -0.97 -13.86
CA LEU A 98 12.06 -0.69 -12.69
C LEU A 98 12.54 -1.50 -11.48
N GLU A 99 12.76 -2.80 -11.64
CA GLU A 99 13.30 -3.65 -10.59
C GLU A 99 14.66 -3.17 -10.09
N HIS A 100 15.56 -2.77 -10.99
CA HIS A 100 16.86 -2.24 -10.62
C HIS A 100 16.71 -0.97 -9.75
N LEU A 101 15.82 -0.06 -10.12
CA LEU A 101 15.56 1.17 -9.36
C LEU A 101 14.95 0.91 -7.98
N ILE A 102 14.00 -0.03 -7.88
CA ILE A 102 13.41 -0.44 -6.60
C ILE A 102 14.46 -1.06 -5.69
N ASN A 103 15.33 -1.92 -6.23
CA ASN A 103 16.43 -2.52 -5.47
C ASN A 103 17.43 -1.45 -4.98
N LEU A 104 17.74 -0.44 -5.80
CA LEU A 104 18.59 0.68 -5.39
C LEU A 104 17.95 1.52 -4.28
N GLN A 105 16.64 1.77 -4.35
CA GLN A 105 15.89 2.45 -3.29
C GLN A 105 15.97 1.67 -1.98
N ARG A 106 15.64 0.37 -1.99
CA ARG A 106 15.72 -0.49 -0.80
C ARG A 106 17.14 -0.52 -0.24
N GLY A 107 18.15 -0.66 -1.10
CA GLY A 107 19.57 -0.63 -0.70
C GLY A 107 19.97 0.67 -0.02
N LYS A 108 19.52 1.82 -0.56
CA LYS A 108 19.77 3.15 0.04
C LYS A 108 19.10 3.29 1.40
N PHE A 109 17.88 2.79 1.57
CA PHE A 109 17.20 2.81 2.87
C PHE A 109 17.93 1.93 3.89
N ARG A 110 18.32 0.70 3.52
CA ARG A 110 19.13 -0.19 4.36
C ARG A 110 20.46 0.45 4.80
N GLU A 111 21.16 1.12 3.88
CA GLU A 111 22.41 1.83 4.17
C GLU A 111 22.19 2.98 5.17
N ILE A 112 21.19 3.83 4.92
CA ILE A 112 20.89 4.97 5.78
C ILE A 112 20.46 4.51 7.16
N VAL A 113 19.58 3.51 7.26
CA VAL A 113 19.15 2.95 8.55
C VAL A 113 20.31 2.30 9.28
N GLY A 114 21.17 1.55 8.59
CA GLY A 114 22.38 0.96 9.18
C GLY A 114 23.35 2.00 9.75
N ARG A 115 23.46 3.17 9.09
CA ARG A 115 24.26 4.30 9.57
C ARG A 115 23.60 5.05 10.73
N LEU A 116 22.29 5.27 10.67
CA LEU A 116 21.56 6.10 11.65
C LEU A 116 21.07 5.34 12.89
N ALA A 117 20.97 4.01 12.81
CA ALA A 117 20.54 3.14 13.90
C ALA A 117 21.46 1.90 14.02
N PRO A 118 22.77 2.09 14.25
CA PRO A 118 23.75 0.99 14.22
C PRO A 118 23.47 -0.11 15.25
N LYS A 119 22.84 0.22 16.39
CA LYS A 119 22.52 -0.74 17.46
C LYS A 119 21.16 -1.44 17.28
N ALA A 120 20.39 -1.11 16.25
CA ALA A 120 19.12 -1.78 15.98
C ALA A 120 19.38 -3.19 15.42
N ASP A 121 18.60 -4.17 15.87
CA ASP A 121 18.53 -5.51 15.29
C ASP A 121 17.82 -5.51 13.92
N ASP A 122 17.94 -6.59 13.16
CA ASP A 122 17.44 -6.67 11.77
C ASP A 122 15.93 -6.39 11.67
N VAL A 123 15.14 -6.93 12.59
CA VAL A 123 13.68 -6.70 12.64
C VAL A 123 13.37 -5.22 12.85
N THR A 124 14.04 -4.59 13.81
CA THR A 124 13.87 -3.15 14.06
C THR A 124 14.32 -2.31 12.88
N ARG A 125 15.41 -2.67 12.19
CA ARG A 125 15.88 -1.94 11.00
C ARG A 125 14.83 -1.96 9.88
N LYS A 126 14.29 -3.14 9.57
CA LYS A 126 13.19 -3.31 8.59
C LYS A 126 11.95 -2.50 8.97
N ASN A 127 11.61 -2.46 10.25
CA ASN A 127 10.49 -1.64 10.72
C ASN A 127 10.76 -0.13 10.57
N ILE A 128 12.00 0.33 10.79
CA ILE A 128 12.40 1.71 10.55
C ILE A 128 12.35 2.06 9.05
N GLU A 129 12.72 1.13 8.16
CA GLU A 129 12.58 1.30 6.71
C GLU A 129 11.11 1.59 6.33
N ASN A 130 10.17 0.80 6.85
CA ASN A 130 8.74 1.06 6.61
C ASN A 130 8.26 2.39 7.22
N MET A 131 8.80 2.81 8.36
CA MET A 131 8.52 4.15 8.92
C MET A 131 9.00 5.27 8.00
N ILE A 132 10.16 5.10 7.35
CA ILE A 132 10.69 6.06 6.38
C ILE A 132 9.75 6.13 5.17
N GLU A 133 9.35 5.00 4.61
CA GLU A 133 8.44 4.94 3.46
C GLU A 133 7.09 5.63 3.74
N ALA A 134 6.46 5.33 4.87
CA ALA A 134 5.22 6.00 5.27
C ALA A 134 5.43 7.51 5.48
N SER A 135 6.56 7.93 6.04
CA SER A 135 6.86 9.35 6.25
C SER A 135 7.09 10.09 4.94
N ILE A 136 7.76 9.47 3.96
CA ILE A 136 7.90 9.99 2.60
C ILE A 136 6.53 10.14 1.94
N ALA A 137 5.64 9.16 2.09
CA ALA A 137 4.28 9.22 1.55
C ALA A 137 3.49 10.42 2.11
N VAL A 138 3.48 10.61 3.44
CA VAL A 138 2.80 11.76 4.07
C VAL A 138 3.42 13.10 3.63
N ASN A 139 4.75 13.18 3.56
CA ASN A 139 5.44 14.39 3.10
C ASN A 139 5.13 14.70 1.62
N THR A 140 5.06 13.68 0.78
CA THR A 140 4.70 13.82 -0.64
C THR A 140 3.29 14.38 -0.79
N LEU A 141 2.31 13.87 -0.04
CA LEU A 141 0.94 14.40 -0.04
C LEU A 141 0.90 15.87 0.41
N TYR A 142 1.61 16.23 1.49
CA TYR A 142 1.73 17.63 1.94
C TYR A 142 2.29 18.53 0.83
N ARG A 143 3.40 18.12 0.19
CA ARG A 143 4.08 18.91 -0.86
C ARG A 143 3.19 19.10 -2.09
N ILE A 144 2.49 18.05 -2.52
CA ILE A 144 1.55 18.12 -3.66
C ILE A 144 0.41 19.08 -3.36
N VAL A 145 -0.26 18.96 -2.20
CA VAL A 145 -1.35 19.86 -1.80
C VAL A 145 -0.85 21.31 -1.71
N ARG A 146 0.32 21.52 -1.10
CA ARG A 146 0.95 22.84 -0.99
C ARG A 146 1.23 23.46 -2.37
N HIS A 147 1.77 22.66 -3.29
CA HIS A 147 2.08 23.09 -4.64
C HIS A 147 0.82 23.60 -5.37
N PHE A 148 -0.23 22.77 -5.44
CA PHE A 148 -1.47 23.14 -6.13
C PHE A 148 -2.21 24.29 -5.45
N PHE A 149 -2.15 24.39 -4.12
CA PHE A 149 -2.71 25.52 -3.39
C PHE A 149 -2.03 26.85 -3.77
N ILE A 150 -0.69 26.87 -3.79
CA ILE A 150 0.08 28.06 -4.19
C ILE A 150 -0.17 28.38 -5.66
N LEU A 151 -0.19 27.37 -6.53
CA LEU A 151 -0.46 27.53 -7.96
C LEU A 151 -1.84 28.13 -8.22
N GLY A 152 -2.88 27.61 -7.56
CA GLY A 152 -4.25 28.13 -7.66
C GLY A 152 -4.36 29.58 -7.22
N LYS A 153 -3.67 29.96 -6.13
CA LYS A 153 -3.63 31.37 -5.67
C LYS A 153 -2.88 32.29 -6.63
N LYS A 154 -1.72 31.86 -7.16
CA LYS A 154 -0.91 32.66 -8.09
C LYS A 154 -1.62 32.89 -9.42
N THR A 155 -2.25 31.85 -9.97
CA THR A 155 -2.98 31.92 -11.24
C THR A 155 -4.38 32.52 -11.10
N LYS A 156 -4.88 32.67 -9.86
CA LYS A 156 -6.27 33.01 -9.55
C LYS A 156 -7.27 32.06 -10.23
N SER A 157 -6.84 30.82 -10.51
CA SER A 157 -7.66 29.82 -11.18
C SER A 157 -8.60 29.15 -10.18
N MET A 158 -9.88 29.49 -10.29
CA MET A 158 -10.95 28.86 -9.51
C MET A 158 -11.00 27.34 -9.72
N LEU A 159 -10.73 26.88 -10.95
CA LEU A 159 -10.78 25.45 -11.29
C LEU A 159 -9.70 24.64 -10.56
N ILE A 160 -8.47 25.17 -10.46
CA ILE A 160 -7.39 24.51 -9.70
C ILE A 160 -7.76 24.40 -8.22
N ILE A 161 -8.34 25.46 -7.66
CA ILE A 161 -8.77 25.49 -6.24
C ILE A 161 -9.91 24.49 -6.01
N ALA A 162 -10.91 24.45 -6.90
CA ALA A 162 -12.02 23.51 -6.83
C ALA A 162 -11.55 22.05 -6.92
N GLN A 163 -10.70 21.72 -7.90
CA GLN A 163 -10.15 20.37 -8.06
C GLN A 163 -9.37 19.92 -6.82
N LEU A 164 -8.53 20.82 -6.28
CA LEU A 164 -7.79 20.52 -5.07
C LEU A 164 -8.73 20.26 -3.89
N GLU A 165 -9.71 21.15 -3.66
CA GLU A 165 -10.70 21.00 -2.59
C GLU A 165 -11.47 19.67 -2.67
N MET A 166 -11.93 19.30 -3.87
CA MET A 166 -12.65 18.05 -4.11
C MET A 166 -11.78 16.81 -3.87
N ALA A 167 -10.47 16.91 -4.11
CA ALA A 167 -9.52 15.82 -3.88
C ALA A 167 -9.09 15.69 -2.41
N LEU A 168 -9.24 16.74 -1.59
CA LEU A 168 -8.76 16.75 -0.21
C LEU A 168 -9.27 15.60 0.66
N PRO A 169 -10.56 15.17 0.60
CA PRO A 169 -11.02 14.07 1.43
C PRO A 169 -10.25 12.78 1.17
N TYR A 170 -9.98 12.46 -0.10
CA TYR A 170 -9.18 11.29 -0.46
C TYR A 170 -7.73 11.46 0.01
N ILE A 171 -7.10 12.60 -0.28
CA ILE A 171 -5.72 12.88 0.14
C ILE A 171 -5.56 12.74 1.66
N MET A 172 -6.54 13.26 2.42
CA MET A 172 -6.54 13.15 3.87
C MET A 172 -6.69 11.71 4.36
N ARG A 173 -7.51 10.88 3.71
CA ARG A 173 -7.60 9.44 4.02
C ARG A 173 -6.26 8.74 3.82
N PHE A 174 -5.60 8.96 2.68
CA PHE A 174 -4.26 8.41 2.44
C PHE A 174 -3.24 8.90 3.47
N ALA A 175 -3.22 10.20 3.75
CA ALA A 175 -2.28 10.78 4.72
C ALA A 175 -2.50 10.21 6.12
N GLU A 176 -3.75 10.08 6.57
CA GLU A 176 -4.09 9.52 7.88
C GLU A 176 -3.74 8.04 7.98
N ALA A 177 -3.93 7.26 6.92
CA ALA A 177 -3.54 5.86 6.89
C ALA A 177 -2.02 5.70 7.14
N TYR A 178 -1.19 6.38 6.34
CA TYR A 178 0.27 6.32 6.49
C TYR A 178 0.77 6.94 7.80
N PHE A 179 0.17 8.05 8.25
CA PHE A 179 0.52 8.67 9.52
C PHE A 179 0.26 7.73 10.70
N ASN A 180 -0.90 7.07 10.73
CA ASN A 180 -1.23 6.10 11.77
C ASN A 180 -0.33 4.86 11.69
N ALA A 181 0.06 4.43 10.48
CA ALA A 181 0.95 3.29 10.24
C ALA A 181 2.32 3.46 10.92
N ILE A 182 2.86 4.67 10.99
CA ILE A 182 4.18 4.93 11.62
C ILE A 182 4.21 4.46 13.08
N LYS A 183 3.11 4.65 13.82
CA LYS A 183 3.02 4.16 15.21
C LYS A 183 2.98 2.63 15.25
N VAL A 184 2.25 2.01 14.33
CA VAL A 184 2.16 0.54 14.20
C VAL A 184 3.54 -0.04 13.89
N PHE A 185 4.26 0.58 12.95
CA PHE A 185 5.62 0.19 12.54
C PHE A 185 6.62 0.32 13.68
N SER A 186 6.57 1.42 14.44
CA SER A 186 7.44 1.61 15.60
C SER A 186 7.23 0.57 16.71
N GLN A 187 6.05 -0.07 16.74
CA GLN A 187 5.67 -1.10 17.72
C GLN A 187 5.84 -2.52 17.18
N GLY A 188 6.15 -2.71 15.89
CA GLY A 188 6.27 -4.02 15.26
C GLY A 188 4.98 -4.85 15.32
N LYS A 189 3.81 -4.22 15.27
CA LYS A 189 2.52 -4.91 15.32
C LYS A 189 2.16 -5.53 13.96
N PRO A 190 1.40 -6.64 13.93
CA PRO A 190 0.83 -7.20 12.71
C PRO A 190 0.06 -6.17 11.88
N LEU A 191 0.31 -6.15 10.57
CA LEU A 191 -0.38 -5.28 9.60
C LEU A 191 -1.56 -6.01 8.96
N GLY A 192 -2.59 -5.29 8.51
CA GLY A 192 -3.70 -5.89 7.74
C GLY A 192 -3.21 -6.63 6.50
N ASP A 193 -2.28 -5.99 5.76
CA ASP A 193 -1.59 -6.54 4.58
C ASP A 193 -0.84 -7.85 4.89
N GLY A 194 -0.54 -8.12 6.16
CA GLY A 194 0.10 -9.35 6.60
C GLY A 194 -0.78 -10.60 6.60
N ILE A 195 -2.05 -10.52 6.16
CA ILE A 195 -2.97 -11.66 6.15
C ILE A 195 -2.49 -12.82 5.25
N GLY A 196 -1.91 -12.55 4.09
CA GLY A 196 -1.32 -13.58 3.22
C GLY A 196 -0.21 -14.35 3.93
N PRO A 197 0.83 -13.68 4.47
CA PRO A 197 1.86 -14.32 5.27
C PRO A 197 1.33 -15.02 6.52
N LEU A 198 0.28 -14.51 7.16
CA LEU A 198 -0.34 -15.17 8.31
C LEU A 198 -0.94 -16.53 7.91
N VAL A 199 -1.63 -16.61 6.77
CA VAL A 199 -2.18 -17.87 6.24
C VAL A 199 -1.05 -18.83 5.88
N ALA A 200 -0.01 -18.35 5.19
CA ALA A 200 1.16 -19.17 4.89
C ALA A 200 1.82 -19.70 6.17
N GLY A 201 2.05 -18.85 7.18
CA GLY A 201 2.59 -19.25 8.47
C GLY A 201 1.75 -20.33 9.17
N LYS A 202 0.42 -20.22 9.10
CA LYS A 202 -0.49 -21.26 9.62
C LYS A 202 -0.32 -22.61 8.91
N LEU A 203 -0.11 -22.61 7.60
CA LEU A 203 0.16 -23.83 6.82
C LEU A 203 1.54 -24.41 7.16
N MET A 204 2.51 -23.57 7.52
CA MET A 204 3.88 -23.96 7.84
C MET A 204 4.09 -24.49 9.27
N LEU A 205 3.13 -24.34 10.20
CA LEU A 205 3.34 -24.56 11.65
C LEU A 205 4.14 -25.82 12.01
N ASN A 206 3.81 -26.97 11.41
CA ASN A 206 4.42 -28.27 11.72
C ASN A 206 5.48 -28.73 10.70
N ALA A 207 5.88 -27.87 9.77
CA ALA A 207 6.90 -28.17 8.76
C ALA A 207 8.25 -27.53 9.09
N GLU A 208 9.32 -28.08 8.53
CA GLU A 208 10.64 -27.45 8.57
C GLU A 208 10.63 -26.21 7.67
N LYS A 209 11.07 -25.08 8.21
CA LYS A 209 11.14 -23.81 7.48
C LYS A 209 12.57 -23.57 7.03
N LYS A 210 12.75 -23.30 5.74
CA LYS A 210 14.04 -22.95 5.15
C LYS A 210 14.02 -21.51 4.69
N VAL A 211 14.93 -20.70 5.22
CA VAL A 211 15.17 -19.35 4.70
C VAL A 211 15.90 -19.48 3.38
N VAL A 212 15.36 -18.85 2.34
CA VAL A 212 15.94 -18.77 1.00
C VAL A 212 16.40 -17.34 0.72
N LYS A 213 16.87 -17.08 -0.51
CA LYS A 213 17.37 -15.76 -0.91
C LYS A 213 16.25 -14.70 -0.85
N ASP A 214 16.68 -13.43 -0.85
CA ASP A 214 15.80 -12.27 -0.94
C ASP A 214 14.71 -12.23 0.15
N ASP A 215 15.13 -12.46 1.41
CA ASP A 215 14.29 -12.38 2.61
C ASP A 215 12.97 -13.19 2.50
N THR A 216 13.05 -14.41 1.95
CA THR A 216 11.88 -15.28 1.74
C THR A 216 12.06 -16.61 2.49
N VAL A 217 10.97 -17.20 2.96
CA VAL A 217 10.91 -18.48 3.69
C VAL A 217 10.03 -19.45 2.92
N ILE A 218 10.52 -20.68 2.79
CA ILE A 218 9.76 -21.80 2.20
C ILE A 218 9.58 -22.90 3.25
N ALA A 219 8.48 -23.65 3.13
CA ALA A 219 8.31 -24.90 3.85
C ALA A 219 7.62 -25.93 2.96
N GLU A 220 8.06 -27.18 3.05
CA GLU A 220 7.39 -28.30 2.38
C GLU A 220 6.41 -28.96 3.35
N VAL A 221 5.13 -29.00 2.94
CA VAL A 221 4.04 -29.53 3.75
C VAL A 221 3.36 -30.67 2.99
N PRO A 222 3.40 -31.92 3.49
CA PRO A 222 2.62 -32.99 2.91
C PRO A 222 1.13 -32.78 3.20
N PHE A 223 0.28 -32.90 2.18
CA PHE A 223 -1.16 -32.75 2.33
C PHE A 223 -1.90 -33.75 1.43
N GLU A 224 -2.56 -34.75 2.03
CA GLU A 224 -3.42 -35.72 1.31
C GLU A 224 -2.73 -36.30 0.05
N GLY A 225 -1.50 -36.81 0.20
CA GLY A 225 -0.72 -37.38 -0.91
C GLY A 225 -0.12 -36.36 -1.88
N ARG A 226 -0.24 -35.05 -1.62
CA ARG A 226 0.33 -33.96 -2.42
C ARG A 226 1.48 -33.28 -1.69
N ARG A 227 2.38 -32.66 -2.44
CA ARG A 227 3.50 -31.87 -1.91
C ARG A 227 3.18 -30.39 -2.03
N LEU A 228 2.91 -29.72 -0.91
CA LEU A 228 2.69 -28.28 -0.89
C LEU A 228 4.03 -27.58 -0.61
N ILE A 229 4.40 -26.63 -1.47
CA ILE A 229 5.54 -25.74 -1.24
C ILE A 229 4.94 -24.39 -0.83
N VAL A 230 4.94 -24.11 0.47
CA VAL A 230 4.39 -22.87 1.02
C VAL A 230 5.49 -21.82 1.03
N ILE A 231 5.16 -20.58 0.64
CA ILE A 231 6.11 -19.46 0.52
C ILE A 231 5.54 -18.24 1.27
N LYS A 232 6.40 -17.51 1.99
CA LYS A 232 6.12 -16.16 2.51
C LYS A 232 7.42 -15.38 2.70
N ALA A 233 7.34 -14.05 2.84
CA ALA A 233 8.51 -13.27 3.25
C ALA A 233 8.98 -13.61 4.68
N LEU A 234 10.22 -13.26 5.01
CA LEU A 234 10.87 -13.51 6.30
C LEU A 234 10.36 -12.54 7.37
N GLY A 235 9.69 -13.09 8.37
CA GLY A 235 9.18 -12.34 9.52
C GLY A 235 10.00 -12.50 10.80
N PRO A 236 9.67 -11.76 11.87
CA PRO A 236 8.54 -10.83 12.01
C PRO A 236 8.88 -9.37 11.65
N GLY A 237 10.00 -9.13 10.94
CA GLY A 237 10.33 -7.81 10.41
C GLY A 237 9.38 -7.37 9.30
N GLY A 238 9.23 -6.06 9.14
CA GLY A 238 8.43 -5.50 8.07
C GLY A 238 9.07 -5.68 6.71
N GLU A 239 8.75 -6.79 6.04
CA GLU A 239 9.36 -7.24 4.81
C GLU A 239 8.32 -7.84 3.87
N VAL A 240 8.53 -7.68 2.57
CA VAL A 240 7.65 -8.21 1.51
C VAL A 240 8.35 -9.28 0.66
N GLY A 241 9.69 -9.37 0.75
CA GLY A 241 10.48 -10.39 0.07
C GLY A 241 10.51 -10.23 -1.45
N LYS A 242 10.83 -11.33 -2.15
CA LYS A 242 10.74 -11.48 -3.62
C LYS A 242 10.11 -12.81 -4.01
N PRO A 243 8.79 -12.96 -3.76
CA PRO A 243 8.10 -14.22 -3.98
C PRO A 243 8.10 -14.64 -5.46
N GLY A 244 8.08 -13.70 -6.42
CA GLY A 244 8.06 -14.02 -7.83
C GLY A 244 9.35 -14.67 -8.31
N LYS A 245 10.50 -14.17 -7.86
CA LYS A 245 11.80 -14.81 -8.13
C LYS A 245 11.89 -16.22 -7.52
N VAL A 246 11.41 -16.40 -6.28
CA VAL A 246 11.44 -17.71 -5.62
C VAL A 246 10.48 -18.70 -6.29
N ILE A 247 9.30 -18.26 -6.71
CA ILE A 247 8.36 -19.09 -7.48
C ILE A 247 8.98 -19.52 -8.81
N GLU A 248 9.65 -18.61 -9.53
CA GLU A 248 10.35 -18.93 -10.78
C GLU A 248 11.39 -20.03 -10.56
N GLU A 249 12.30 -19.85 -9.59
CA GLU A 249 13.33 -20.83 -9.23
C GLU A 249 12.70 -22.20 -8.86
N LEU A 250 11.64 -22.22 -8.05
CA LEU A 250 10.97 -23.46 -7.64
C LEU A 250 10.28 -24.18 -8.79
N VAL A 251 9.65 -23.46 -9.71
CA VAL A 251 9.01 -24.08 -10.89
C VAL A 251 10.09 -24.72 -11.78
N GLU A 252 11.20 -24.03 -12.01
CA GLU A 252 12.31 -24.53 -12.82
C GLU A 252 13.02 -25.73 -12.17
N GLU A 253 13.28 -25.68 -10.86
CA GLU A 253 13.89 -26.78 -10.10
C GLU A 253 13.03 -28.06 -10.12
N ASN A 254 11.70 -27.92 -10.14
CA ASN A 254 10.78 -29.05 -10.26
C ASN A 254 10.52 -29.45 -11.73
N GLY A 255 11.32 -28.92 -12.68
CA GLY A 255 11.22 -29.25 -14.10
C GLY A 255 9.88 -28.87 -14.72
N GLY A 256 9.23 -27.82 -14.22
CA GLY A 256 7.91 -27.38 -14.65
C GLY A 256 6.75 -28.24 -14.16
N LYS A 257 6.98 -29.24 -13.30
CA LYS A 257 5.95 -30.18 -12.80
C LYS A 257 5.15 -29.63 -11.62
N VAL A 258 4.81 -28.35 -11.66
CA VAL A 258 3.93 -27.72 -10.68
C VAL A 258 2.52 -27.75 -11.24
N ALA A 259 1.59 -28.37 -10.53
CA ALA A 259 0.22 -28.52 -11.00
C ALA A 259 -0.58 -27.21 -10.92
N ARG A 260 -0.23 -26.36 -9.94
CA ARG A 260 -0.98 -25.14 -9.60
C ARG A 260 -0.18 -24.21 -8.69
N ILE A 261 -0.38 -22.91 -8.84
CA ILE A 261 0.10 -21.88 -7.91
C ILE A 261 -1.13 -21.20 -7.31
N ILE A 262 -1.20 -21.15 -5.98
CA ILE A 262 -2.26 -20.47 -5.23
C ILE A 262 -1.63 -19.29 -4.51
N MET A 263 -2.03 -18.08 -4.89
CA MET A 263 -1.56 -16.83 -4.29
C MET A 263 -2.60 -16.29 -3.32
N ILE A 264 -2.14 -15.84 -2.16
CA ILE A 264 -3.00 -15.34 -1.08
C ILE A 264 -2.52 -13.93 -0.76
N ASP A 265 -3.34 -12.94 -1.04
CA ASP A 265 -2.98 -11.53 -0.91
C ASP A 265 -4.14 -10.73 -0.30
N ALA A 266 -3.82 -9.56 0.24
CA ALA A 266 -4.82 -8.57 0.59
C ALA A 266 -5.07 -7.64 -0.59
N ALA A 267 -6.32 -7.19 -0.78
CA ALA A 267 -6.60 -6.16 -1.78
C ALA A 267 -7.61 -5.14 -1.28
N LEU A 268 -7.49 -3.94 -1.86
CA LEU A 268 -8.39 -2.84 -1.56
C LEU A 268 -9.85 -3.23 -1.83
N LYS A 269 -10.67 -3.05 -0.81
CA LYS A 269 -12.11 -3.26 -0.87
C LYS A 269 -12.81 -2.06 -1.47
N LEU A 270 -13.92 -2.31 -2.14
CA LEU A 270 -14.82 -1.26 -2.61
C LEU A 270 -15.67 -0.74 -1.45
N GLU A 271 -16.10 0.51 -1.55
CA GLU A 271 -17.09 1.08 -0.64
C GLU A 271 -18.41 0.26 -0.71
N GLY A 272 -18.67 -0.52 0.34
CA GLY A 272 -19.80 -1.44 0.43
C GLY A 272 -19.39 -2.89 0.72
N GLU A 273 -18.13 -3.26 0.46
CA GLU A 273 -17.57 -4.57 0.79
C GLU A 273 -17.16 -4.63 2.28
N LYS A 274 -17.26 -5.82 2.89
CA LYS A 274 -16.86 -6.01 4.29
C LYS A 274 -15.38 -6.33 4.37
N SER A 275 -14.76 -5.86 5.45
CA SER A 275 -13.36 -6.16 5.74
C SER A 275 -13.23 -7.63 6.12
N GLY A 276 -12.23 -8.33 5.58
CA GLY A 276 -12.04 -9.76 5.76
C GLY A 276 -12.95 -10.63 4.86
N ASP A 277 -13.68 -10.05 3.91
CA ASP A 277 -14.36 -10.86 2.88
C ASP A 277 -13.30 -11.57 2.02
N VAL A 278 -13.55 -12.85 1.74
CA VAL A 278 -12.63 -13.73 0.98
C VAL A 278 -13.21 -13.94 -0.40
N VAL A 279 -12.43 -13.62 -1.43
CA VAL A 279 -12.84 -13.71 -2.84
C VAL A 279 -11.81 -14.51 -3.61
N GLU A 280 -12.25 -15.34 -4.54
CA GLU A 280 -11.39 -16.05 -5.47
C GLU A 280 -11.25 -15.32 -6.80
N GLY A 281 -10.07 -15.43 -7.40
CA GLY A 281 -9.76 -14.91 -8.73
C GLY A 281 -8.74 -15.79 -9.44
N ILE A 282 -8.34 -15.34 -10.63
CA ILE A 282 -7.30 -15.96 -11.45
C ILE A 282 -6.24 -14.91 -11.74
N GLY A 283 -4.98 -15.30 -11.68
CA GLY A 283 -3.82 -14.44 -11.99
C GLY A 283 -2.92 -14.17 -10.78
N ALA A 284 -1.85 -13.41 -11.03
CA ALA A 284 -0.87 -13.10 -10.00
C ALA A 284 -1.39 -12.02 -9.03
N ALA A 285 -1.76 -12.44 -7.81
CA ALA A 285 -2.21 -11.55 -6.74
C ALA A 285 -1.02 -11.03 -5.93
N ILE A 286 -0.54 -9.84 -6.30
CA ILE A 286 0.55 -9.16 -5.60
C ILE A 286 0.45 -7.64 -5.77
N GLY A 287 0.54 -6.91 -4.66
CA GLY A 287 0.67 -5.45 -4.61
C GLY A 287 2.06 -4.90 -4.98
N ASP A 288 2.72 -5.44 -6.00
CA ASP A 288 4.06 -5.05 -6.43
C ASP A 288 4.01 -4.00 -7.57
N PRO A 289 4.98 -3.07 -7.64
CA PRO A 289 5.16 -2.13 -8.76
C PRO A 289 5.31 -2.77 -10.15
N GLY A 290 5.46 -4.09 -10.27
CA GLY A 290 5.37 -4.81 -11.55
C GLY A 290 6.36 -5.97 -11.72
N PRO A 291 7.65 -5.85 -11.34
CA PRO A 291 8.65 -6.89 -11.57
C PRO A 291 8.29 -8.28 -11.07
N GLU A 292 7.79 -8.40 -9.83
CA GLU A 292 7.49 -9.70 -9.25
C GLU A 292 6.23 -10.29 -9.87
N LYS A 293 5.22 -9.45 -10.14
CA LYS A 293 4.00 -9.86 -10.85
C LYS A 293 4.31 -10.42 -12.24
N PHE A 294 5.13 -9.70 -13.00
CA PHE A 294 5.57 -10.10 -14.34
C PHE A 294 6.29 -11.44 -14.32
N ARG A 295 7.22 -11.66 -13.39
CA ARG A 295 7.92 -12.95 -13.25
C ARG A 295 6.97 -14.13 -13.05
N ILE A 296 5.99 -13.96 -12.16
CA ILE A 296 5.00 -15.01 -11.84
C ILE A 296 4.14 -15.33 -13.06
N GLU A 297 3.64 -14.29 -13.75
CA GLU A 297 2.82 -14.47 -14.96
C GLU A 297 3.62 -15.12 -16.10
N GLU A 298 4.88 -14.71 -16.29
CA GLU A 298 5.77 -15.25 -17.32
C GLU A 298 6.08 -16.73 -17.08
N VAL A 299 6.48 -17.11 -15.85
CA VAL A 299 6.80 -18.51 -15.53
C VAL A 299 5.56 -19.40 -15.58
N ALA A 300 4.43 -18.92 -15.06
CA ALA A 300 3.17 -19.66 -15.12
C ALA A 300 2.70 -19.88 -16.56
N THR A 301 2.84 -18.86 -17.42
CA THR A 301 2.49 -18.97 -18.84
C THR A 301 3.42 -19.92 -19.57
N ARG A 302 4.74 -19.81 -19.35
CA ARG A 302 5.77 -20.66 -19.98
C ARG A 302 5.53 -22.15 -19.73
N TYR A 303 5.12 -22.51 -18.52
CA TYR A 303 4.88 -23.90 -18.12
C TYR A 303 3.39 -24.29 -18.11
N ASN A 304 2.50 -23.42 -18.55
CA ASN A 304 1.05 -23.62 -18.56
C ASN A 304 0.47 -24.01 -17.17
N ILE A 305 0.93 -23.33 -16.13
CA ILE A 305 0.53 -23.54 -14.73
C ILE A 305 -0.63 -22.60 -14.40
N PRO A 306 -1.77 -23.11 -13.92
CA PRO A 306 -2.86 -22.27 -13.43
C PRO A 306 -2.46 -21.42 -12.22
N LEU A 307 -2.80 -20.13 -12.27
CA LEU A 307 -2.66 -19.17 -11.18
C LEU A 307 -4.02 -18.90 -10.52
N ASP A 308 -4.23 -19.39 -9.30
CA ASP A 308 -5.39 -19.04 -8.50
C ASP A 308 -5.02 -17.93 -7.52
N ALA A 309 -5.94 -16.99 -7.31
CA ALA A 309 -5.81 -15.93 -6.33
C ALA A 309 -6.90 -16.08 -5.26
N ILE A 310 -6.52 -15.95 -4.00
CA ILE A 310 -7.44 -15.73 -2.88
C ILE A 310 -7.16 -14.35 -2.31
N ILE A 311 -8.13 -13.47 -2.46
CA ILE A 311 -8.04 -12.07 -2.09
C ILE A 311 -8.84 -11.84 -0.81
N ILE A 312 -8.18 -11.22 0.18
CA ILE A 312 -8.83 -10.76 1.40
C ILE A 312 -9.08 -9.26 1.28
N LYS A 313 -10.35 -8.86 1.40
CA LYS A 313 -10.79 -7.48 1.23
C LYS A 313 -10.45 -6.63 2.45
N GLU A 314 -9.75 -5.53 2.24
CA GLU A 314 -9.46 -4.54 3.28
C GLU A 314 -9.39 -3.11 2.73
N SER A 315 -9.59 -2.11 3.56
CA SER A 315 -9.32 -0.71 3.21
C SER A 315 -7.84 -0.37 3.35
N LEU A 316 -7.39 0.73 2.75
CA LEU A 316 -6.01 1.19 2.91
C LEU A 316 -5.65 1.38 4.39
N GLU A 317 -6.56 1.98 5.16
CA GLU A 317 -6.40 2.23 6.59
C GLU A 317 -6.22 0.92 7.40
N GLU A 318 -6.82 -0.18 6.92
CA GLU A 318 -6.67 -1.51 7.50
C GLU A 318 -5.37 -2.18 7.07
N ALA A 319 -4.99 -2.05 5.79
CA ALA A 319 -3.80 -2.65 5.21
C ALA A 319 -2.51 -2.20 5.90
N VAL A 320 -2.32 -0.88 6.03
CA VAL A 320 -1.12 -0.30 6.66
C VAL A 320 -1.26 -0.12 8.18
N GLY A 321 -2.48 -0.33 8.70
CA GLY A 321 -2.80 -0.23 10.12
C GLY A 321 -2.53 -1.52 10.88
N ALA A 322 -2.80 -1.52 12.19
CA ALA A 322 -2.77 -2.75 12.97
C ALA A 322 -3.87 -3.70 12.51
N MET A 323 -3.52 -4.97 12.30
CA MET A 323 -4.44 -6.00 11.81
C MET A 323 -5.71 -6.06 12.68
N LYS A 324 -6.85 -5.83 12.04
CA LYS A 324 -8.15 -5.92 12.71
C LYS A 324 -8.52 -7.37 12.98
N LYS A 325 -9.38 -7.58 13.98
CA LYS A 325 -9.87 -8.89 14.38
C LYS A 325 -10.55 -9.62 13.22
N GLU A 326 -11.36 -8.92 12.44
CA GLU A 326 -12.12 -9.46 11.31
C GLU A 326 -11.18 -10.02 10.22
N ILE A 327 -10.04 -9.36 9.99
CA ILE A 327 -9.00 -9.80 9.04
C ILE A 327 -8.23 -11.00 9.60
N ALA A 328 -7.83 -10.95 10.87
CA ALA A 328 -7.16 -12.07 11.53
C ALA A 328 -8.03 -13.35 11.58
N GLU A 329 -9.33 -13.21 11.83
CA GLU A 329 -10.30 -14.32 11.82
C GLU A 329 -10.53 -14.89 10.41
N ALA A 330 -10.35 -14.07 9.36
CA ALA A 330 -10.40 -14.54 7.97
C ALA A 330 -9.29 -15.56 7.66
N ALA A 331 -8.14 -15.50 8.36
CA ALA A 331 -7.02 -16.39 8.09
C ALA A 331 -7.39 -17.88 8.15
N GLN A 332 -8.24 -18.28 9.12
CA GLN A 332 -8.67 -19.68 9.21
C GLN A 332 -9.56 -20.07 8.04
N ARG A 333 -10.52 -19.21 7.68
CA ARG A 333 -11.40 -19.42 6.52
C ARG A 333 -10.59 -19.56 5.23
N VAL A 334 -9.53 -18.77 5.07
CA VAL A 334 -8.64 -18.85 3.91
C VAL A 334 -7.83 -20.16 3.93
N VAL A 335 -7.28 -20.59 5.06
CA VAL A 335 -6.59 -21.90 5.16
C VAL A 335 -7.52 -23.04 4.71
N ASP A 336 -8.76 -23.03 5.19
CA ASP A 336 -9.73 -24.06 4.85
C ASP A 336 -10.08 -24.02 3.35
N ARG A 337 -10.24 -22.81 2.79
CA ARG A 337 -10.50 -22.65 1.37
C ARG A 337 -9.32 -23.07 0.48
N VAL A 338 -8.08 -22.80 0.87
CA VAL A 338 -6.87 -23.29 0.17
C VAL A 338 -6.89 -24.81 0.10
N LYS A 339 -7.20 -25.49 1.22
CA LYS A 339 -7.28 -26.95 1.27
C LYS A 339 -8.38 -27.50 0.37
N GLU A 340 -9.54 -26.86 0.33
CA GLU A 340 -10.63 -27.21 -0.58
C GLU A 340 -10.20 -27.08 -2.05
N LEU A 341 -9.60 -25.95 -2.43
CA LEU A 341 -9.10 -25.71 -3.79
C LEU A 341 -8.08 -26.77 -4.23
N ILE A 342 -7.19 -27.17 -3.33
CA ILE A 342 -6.22 -28.24 -3.60
C ILE A 342 -6.96 -29.56 -3.85
N ARG A 343 -7.96 -29.92 -3.04
CA ARG A 343 -8.74 -31.16 -3.25
C ARG A 343 -9.53 -31.16 -4.56
N GLU A 344 -10.14 -30.02 -4.89
CA GLU A 344 -10.98 -29.87 -6.08
C GLU A 344 -10.17 -29.86 -7.38
N ARG A 345 -8.96 -29.27 -7.37
CA ARG A 345 -8.24 -28.90 -8.60
C ARG A 345 -6.91 -29.61 -8.81
N THR A 346 -6.51 -30.53 -7.93
CA THR A 346 -5.26 -31.29 -8.04
C THR A 346 -5.43 -32.76 -7.64
N LYS A 347 -4.47 -33.60 -8.02
CA LYS A 347 -4.45 -35.06 -7.79
C LYS A 347 -3.34 -35.45 -6.83
N GLU A 348 -3.44 -36.64 -6.25
CA GLU A 348 -2.34 -37.21 -5.47
C GLU A 348 -1.05 -37.28 -6.32
N GLY A 349 0.09 -36.98 -5.69
CA GLY A 349 1.39 -36.85 -6.36
C GLY A 349 1.66 -35.45 -6.93
N ASP A 350 0.66 -34.56 -7.01
CA ASP A 350 0.87 -33.21 -7.53
C ASP A 350 1.70 -32.33 -6.58
N ILE A 351 2.47 -31.42 -7.18
CA ILE A 351 3.18 -30.34 -6.49
C ILE A 351 2.35 -29.07 -6.63
N VAL A 352 2.06 -28.41 -5.50
CA VAL A 352 1.30 -27.16 -5.46
C VAL A 352 2.11 -26.11 -4.73
N ILE A 353 2.26 -24.93 -5.32
CA ILE A 353 2.87 -23.78 -4.65
C ILE A 353 1.77 -22.96 -3.99
N VAL A 354 1.93 -22.63 -2.72
CA VAL A 354 1.02 -21.74 -1.97
C VAL A 354 1.80 -20.53 -1.48
N ALA A 355 1.56 -19.35 -2.05
CA ALA A 355 2.30 -18.14 -1.73
C ALA A 355 1.45 -17.16 -0.90
N GLY A 356 1.86 -16.91 0.34
CA GLY A 356 1.32 -15.83 1.17
C GLY A 356 2.05 -14.53 0.90
N ILE A 357 1.34 -13.58 0.29
CA ILE A 357 1.86 -12.29 -0.19
C ILE A 357 1.40 -11.18 0.76
N GLY A 358 2.32 -10.27 1.07
CA GLY A 358 2.09 -9.14 1.95
C GLY A 358 3.22 -8.94 2.96
N ASN A 359 3.10 -7.88 3.76
CA ASN A 359 4.12 -7.47 4.72
C ASN A 359 4.13 -8.34 5.99
N THR A 360 5.31 -8.82 6.39
CA THR A 360 5.47 -9.77 7.52
C THR A 360 5.69 -9.14 8.88
N MET A 361 5.53 -7.82 9.00
CA MET A 361 5.70 -7.14 10.27
C MET A 361 4.81 -7.77 11.34
N GLY A 362 5.39 -8.14 12.49
CA GLY A 362 4.67 -8.76 13.60
C GLY A 362 4.21 -10.21 13.34
N ILE A 363 4.54 -10.81 12.19
CA ILE A 363 4.10 -12.14 11.78
C ILE A 363 5.31 -13.04 11.53
N GLY A 364 5.60 -13.92 12.48
CA GLY A 364 6.66 -14.93 12.40
C GLY A 364 6.34 -16.10 11.46
N GLN A 365 7.25 -17.09 11.45
CA GLN A 365 7.16 -18.34 10.69
C GLN A 365 6.94 -19.56 11.58
#